data_AF-A0A661BJF5-F1
#
_entry.id   AF-A0A661BJF5-F1
#
_cell.length_a   1.000
_cell.length_b   1.000
_cell.length_c   1.000
_cell.angle_alpha   90.00
_cell.angle_beta   90.00
_cell.angle_gamma   90.00
#
_symmetry.space_group_name_H-M   'P 1'
#
loop_
_entity.id
_entity.type
_entity.pdbx_description
1 polymer ?
#
loop_
_entity_poly.entity_id
_entity_poly.type
_entity_poly.pdbx_seq_one_letter_code
_entity_poly.pdbx_strand_id
1 'polypeptide(L)'
;MKPRGQIIGIILGVFTMLCIIGIAFAQDMPFAQPSPEIMERIETLKMWKLTEALDLSYEQTAKLFPLLKETRQRQDSLMQQQKWLIEELIDATENDADTTEMLGIIDQIVLTRTNECQIQQEFYSELRNILSTRQQAEYILFEINFRKKMMELIREFHRGNQKLYRHKQNPWD
;
A
#
# COMPACT_ATOMS: atom_id res chain seq x y z
N MET A 1 -37.93 8.73 46.09
CA MET A 1 -37.17 7.53 45.66
C MET A 1 -37.43 7.33 44.17
N LYS A 2 -36.47 7.73 43.31
CA LYS A 2 -36.60 7.59 41.84
C LYS A 2 -36.13 6.17 41.46
N PRO A 3 -36.89 5.38 40.69
CA PRO A 3 -36.58 3.97 40.48
C PRO A 3 -35.32 3.82 39.61
N ARG A 4 -34.39 3.00 40.10
CA ARG A 4 -33.08 2.69 39.50
C ARG A 4 -33.15 2.20 38.04
N GLY A 5 -34.33 1.78 37.55
CA GLY A 5 -34.56 1.37 36.17
C GLY A 5 -34.53 2.49 35.12
N GLN A 6 -34.81 3.74 35.48
CA GLN A 6 -34.79 4.85 34.51
C GLN A 6 -33.36 5.26 34.09
N ILE A 7 -32.38 5.12 34.99
CA ILE A 7 -30.99 5.51 34.72
C ILE A 7 -30.32 4.50 33.79
N ILE A 8 -30.61 3.20 33.97
CA ILE A 8 -30.08 2.13 33.12
C ILE A 8 -30.62 2.26 31.69
N GLY A 9 -31.92 2.58 31.52
CA GLY A 9 -32.52 2.79 30.21
C GLY A 9 -31.96 3.99 29.44
N ILE A 10 -31.61 5.09 30.13
CA ILE A 10 -31.00 6.27 29.51
C ILE A 10 -29.55 5.99 29.10
N ILE A 11 -28.77 5.28 29.92
CA ILE A 11 -27.39 4.90 29.60
C ILE A 11 -27.36 3.92 28.41
N LEU A 12 -28.28 2.96 28.37
CA LEU A 12 -28.40 2.01 27.26
C LEU A 12 -28.81 2.70 25.95
N GLY A 13 -29.70 3.69 26.03
CA GLY A 13 -30.16 4.49 24.88
C GLY A 13 -29.12 5.48 24.33
N VAL A 14 -28.28 6.06 25.20
CA VAL A 14 -27.17 6.94 24.77
C VAL A 14 -26.04 6.11 24.15
N PHE A 15 -25.81 4.88 24.63
CA PHE A 15 -24.81 3.96 24.07
C PHE A 15 -25.19 3.47 22.67
N THR A 16 -26.47 3.13 22.45
CA THR A 16 -26.95 2.74 21.11
C THR A 16 -26.99 3.92 20.12
N MET A 17 -27.22 5.14 20.58
CA MET A 17 -27.19 6.35 19.74
C MET A 17 -25.76 6.75 19.32
N LEU A 18 -24.75 6.46 20.14
CA LEU A 18 -23.33 6.70 19.83
C LEU A 18 -22.76 5.72 18.79
N CYS A 19 -23.33 4.52 18.65
CA CYS A 19 -22.87 3.53 17.67
C CYS A 19 -23.27 3.86 16.21
N ILE A 20 -24.30 4.68 15.99
CA ILE A 20 -24.84 4.98 14.65
C ILE A 20 -23.98 6.03 13.91
N ILE A 21 -23.24 6.88 14.63
CA ILE A 21 -22.41 7.94 14.03
C ILE A 21 -21.11 7.38 13.42
N GLY A 22 -20.65 6.20 13.87
CA GLY A 22 -19.43 5.56 13.35
C GLY A 22 -19.57 4.94 11.96
N ILE A 23 -20.79 4.59 11.53
CA ILE A 23 -21.02 3.88 10.26
C ILE A 23 -21.00 4.85 9.06
N ALA A 24 -21.20 6.16 9.28
CA ALA A 24 -21.20 7.16 8.21
C ALA A 24 -19.81 7.43 7.59
N PHE A 25 -18.72 6.98 8.22
CA PHE A 25 -17.36 7.06 7.68
C PHE A 25 -16.86 5.75 7.05
N ALA A 26 -17.68 4.69 7.07
CA ALA A 26 -17.38 3.41 6.43
C ALA A 26 -17.97 3.34 5.00
N GLN A 27 -18.04 4.47 4.30
CA GLN A 27 -18.22 4.41 2.85
C GLN A 27 -16.92 3.91 2.25
N ASP A 28 -16.96 2.66 1.79
CA ASP A 28 -15.99 2.03 0.91
C ASP A 28 -15.38 3.07 -0.04
N MET A 29 -14.12 3.44 0.18
CA MET A 29 -13.29 3.92 -0.92
C MET A 29 -12.79 2.65 -1.61
N PRO A 30 -13.36 2.24 -2.76
CA PRO A 30 -12.66 1.31 -3.60
C PRO A 30 -11.45 2.09 -4.09
N PHE A 31 -10.29 1.85 -3.48
CA PHE A 31 -9.03 2.00 -4.21
C PHE A 31 -9.11 0.98 -5.35
N ALA A 32 -9.80 1.33 -6.44
CA ALA A 32 -9.73 0.58 -7.66
C ALA A 32 -8.24 0.49 -8.00
N GLN A 33 -7.70 -0.73 -7.89
CA GLN A 33 -6.33 -1.01 -8.28
C GLN A 33 -6.17 -0.51 -9.72
N PRO A 34 -5.11 0.26 -10.02
CA PRO A 34 -4.86 0.69 -11.39
C PRO A 34 -4.86 -0.53 -12.32
N SER A 35 -5.37 -0.38 -13.55
CA SER A 35 -5.29 -1.48 -14.52
C SER A 35 -3.82 -1.89 -14.75
N PRO A 36 -3.55 -3.15 -15.12
CA PRO A 36 -2.18 -3.61 -15.40
C PRO A 36 -1.43 -2.71 -16.39
N GLU A 37 -2.14 -2.20 -17.42
CA GLU A 37 -1.58 -1.27 -18.41
C GLU A 37 -1.17 0.08 -17.79
N ILE A 38 -1.99 0.62 -16.87
CA ILE A 38 -1.63 1.85 -16.15
C ILE A 38 -0.44 1.61 -15.24
N MET A 39 -0.39 0.45 -14.57
CA MET A 39 0.74 0.09 -13.74
C MET A 39 2.03 0.02 -14.56
N GLU A 40 2.02 -0.68 -15.70
CA GLU A 40 3.19 -0.76 -16.61
C GLU A 40 3.68 0.62 -17.09
N ARG A 41 2.75 1.54 -17.39
CA ARG A 41 3.09 2.93 -17.74
C ARG A 41 3.73 3.68 -16.57
N ILE A 42 3.22 3.51 -15.36
CA ILE A 42 3.81 4.11 -14.14
C ILE A 42 5.22 3.57 -13.91
N GLU A 43 5.44 2.29 -14.15
CA GLU A 43 6.76 1.67 -14.01
C GLU A 43 7.75 2.18 -15.03
N THR A 44 7.34 2.30 -16.28
CA THR A 44 8.16 2.86 -17.36
C THR A 44 8.54 4.31 -17.04
N LEU A 45 7.58 5.10 -16.58
CA LEU A 45 7.82 6.48 -16.13
C LEU A 45 8.78 6.52 -14.94
N LYS A 46 8.61 5.64 -13.96
CA LYS A 46 9.49 5.53 -12.80
C LYS A 46 10.92 5.25 -13.23
N MET A 47 11.13 4.26 -14.11
CA MET A 47 12.45 3.90 -14.63
C MET A 47 13.12 5.08 -15.33
N TRP A 48 12.41 5.77 -16.21
CA TRP A 48 12.94 6.95 -16.90
C TRP A 48 13.31 8.08 -15.93
N LYS A 49 12.41 8.42 -15.01
CA LYS A 49 12.63 9.50 -14.04
C LYS A 49 13.73 9.16 -13.04
N LEU A 50 13.91 7.88 -12.72
CA LEU A 50 14.99 7.43 -11.86
C LEU A 50 16.35 7.58 -12.55
N THR A 51 16.45 7.23 -13.84
CA THR A 51 17.67 7.45 -14.63
C THR A 51 18.05 8.93 -14.66
N GLU A 52 17.07 9.83 -14.86
CA GLU A 52 17.32 11.28 -14.84
C GLU A 52 17.73 11.77 -13.45
N ALA A 53 17.04 11.35 -12.39
CA ALA A 53 17.25 11.86 -11.04
C ALA A 53 18.60 11.44 -10.44
N LEU A 54 19.12 10.27 -10.82
CA LEU A 54 20.35 9.71 -10.27
C LEU A 54 21.54 9.81 -11.24
N ASP A 55 21.33 10.36 -12.44
CA ASP A 55 22.30 10.40 -13.54
C ASP A 55 22.93 9.00 -13.78
N LEU A 56 22.08 8.00 -13.98
CA LEU A 56 22.52 6.61 -14.06
C LEU A 56 23.30 6.35 -15.35
N SER A 57 24.47 5.73 -15.21
CA SER A 57 25.20 5.19 -16.34
C SER A 57 24.46 4.01 -16.99
N TYR A 58 24.83 3.68 -18.24
CA TYR A 58 24.30 2.51 -18.93
C TYR A 58 24.53 1.21 -18.16
N GLU A 59 25.73 1.03 -17.59
CA GLU A 59 26.08 -0.17 -16.81
C GLU A 59 25.22 -0.27 -15.54
N GLN A 60 25.03 0.85 -14.83
CA GLN A 60 24.17 0.87 -13.63
C GLN A 60 22.71 0.56 -13.99
N THR A 61 22.21 1.14 -15.07
CA THR A 61 20.84 0.93 -15.56
C THR A 61 20.59 -0.54 -15.91
N ALA A 62 21.55 -1.16 -16.62
CA ALA A 62 21.47 -2.57 -17.01
C ALA A 62 21.39 -3.55 -15.81
N LYS A 63 21.94 -3.16 -14.65
CA LYS A 63 21.85 -3.95 -13.40
C LYS A 63 20.64 -3.57 -12.54
N LEU A 64 20.33 -2.28 -12.44
CA LEU A 64 19.29 -1.75 -11.56
C LEU A 64 17.88 -2.15 -12.00
N PHE A 65 17.58 -2.10 -13.30
CA PHE A 65 16.23 -2.36 -13.78
C PHE A 65 15.80 -3.82 -13.56
N PRO A 66 16.62 -4.85 -13.84
CA PRO A 66 16.34 -6.22 -13.43
C PRO A 66 16.09 -6.35 -11.93
N LEU A 67 16.94 -5.74 -11.09
CA LEU A 67 16.80 -5.77 -9.64
C LEU A 67 15.46 -5.17 -9.17
N LEU A 68 15.06 -4.03 -9.72
CA LEU A 68 13.78 -3.39 -9.43
C LEU A 68 12.60 -4.28 -9.84
N LYS A 69 12.69 -4.91 -11.02
CA LYS A 69 11.63 -5.79 -11.54
C LYS A 69 11.47 -7.04 -10.67
N GLU A 70 12.57 -7.71 -10.34
CA GLU A 70 12.56 -8.89 -9.49
C GLU A 70 12.02 -8.58 -8.09
N THR A 71 12.49 -7.48 -7.49
CA THR A 71 12.02 -7.05 -6.16
C THR A 71 10.52 -6.76 -6.17
N ARG A 72 10.02 -6.08 -7.21
CA ARG A 72 8.58 -5.85 -7.37
C ARG A 72 7.81 -7.15 -7.50
N GLN A 73 8.25 -8.09 -8.33
CA GLN A 73 7.57 -9.37 -8.50
C GLN A 73 7.46 -10.13 -7.17
N ARG A 74 8.52 -10.13 -6.36
CA ARG A 74 8.50 -10.74 -5.02
C ARG A 74 7.51 -10.02 -4.09
N GLN A 75 7.47 -8.68 -4.12
CA GLN A 75 6.50 -7.89 -3.37
C GLN A 75 5.06 -8.16 -3.80
N ASP A 76 4.80 -8.25 -5.10
CA ASP A 76 3.47 -8.51 -5.65
C ASP A 76 2.96 -9.90 -5.25
N SER A 77 3.82 -10.93 -5.32
CA SER A 77 3.49 -12.27 -4.84
C SER A 77 3.16 -12.28 -3.35
N LEU A 78 3.95 -11.58 -2.53
CA LEU A 78 3.73 -11.49 -1.10
C LEU A 78 2.44 -10.71 -0.76
N MET A 79 2.14 -9.64 -1.52
CA MET A 79 0.90 -8.88 -1.38
C MET A 79 -0.33 -9.73 -1.74
N GLN A 80 -0.24 -10.57 -2.78
CA GLN A 80 -1.31 -11.52 -3.12
C GLN A 80 -1.52 -12.55 -2.01
N GLN A 81 -0.43 -13.09 -1.44
CA GLN A 81 -0.51 -14.00 -0.31
C GLN A 81 -1.14 -13.34 0.92
N GLN A 82 -0.75 -12.10 1.25
CA GLN A 82 -1.35 -11.34 2.34
C GLN A 82 -2.84 -11.13 2.12
N LYS A 83 -3.25 -10.76 0.90
CA LYS A 83 -4.67 -10.58 0.57
C LYS A 83 -5.46 -11.87 0.83
N TRP A 84 -4.94 -13.00 0.35
CA TRP A 84 -5.57 -14.31 0.56
C TRP A 84 -5.67 -14.68 2.05
N LEU A 85 -4.59 -14.50 2.82
CA LEU A 85 -4.59 -14.76 4.28
C LEU A 85 -5.58 -13.88 5.05
N ILE A 86 -5.78 -12.63 4.62
CA ILE A 86 -6.79 -11.74 5.23
C ILE A 86 -8.21 -12.22 4.89
N GLU A 87 -8.46 -12.64 3.65
CA GLU A 87 -9.75 -13.23 3.26
C GLU A 87 -10.03 -14.52 4.06
N GLU A 88 -9.02 -15.37 4.24
CA GLU A 88 -9.11 -16.59 5.06
C GLU A 88 -9.38 -16.27 6.53
N LEU A 89 -8.71 -15.25 7.10
CA LEU A 89 -8.96 -14.82 8.47
C LEU A 89 -10.38 -14.29 8.67
N ILE A 90 -10.88 -13.51 7.70
CA ILE A 90 -12.27 -13.02 7.72
C ILE A 90 -13.23 -14.21 7.77
N ASP A 91 -13.10 -15.16 6.86
CA ASP A 91 -13.95 -16.35 6.79
C ASP A 91 -13.88 -17.18 8.08
N ALA A 92 -12.68 -17.40 8.63
CA ALA A 92 -12.49 -18.10 9.90
C ALA A 92 -13.19 -17.39 11.07
N THR A 93 -13.16 -16.05 11.10
CA THR A 93 -13.87 -15.28 12.14
C THR A 93 -15.38 -15.24 11.95
N GLU A 94 -15.88 -15.25 10.71
CA GLU A 94 -17.31 -15.23 10.43
C GLU A 94 -17.99 -16.59 10.68
N ASN A 95 -17.24 -17.69 10.53
CA ASN A 95 -17.72 -19.05 10.72
C ASN A 95 -17.42 -19.65 12.10
N ASP A 96 -16.97 -18.84 13.08
CA ASP A 96 -16.58 -19.27 14.43
C ASP A 96 -15.59 -20.46 14.42
N ALA A 97 -14.57 -20.37 13.57
CA ALA A 97 -13.47 -21.35 13.52
C ALA A 97 -12.78 -21.51 14.88
N ASP A 98 -12.06 -22.61 15.07
CA ASP A 98 -11.38 -22.83 16.35
C ASP A 98 -10.18 -21.87 16.53
N THR A 99 -9.78 -21.67 17.79
CA THR A 99 -8.69 -20.75 18.13
C THR A 99 -7.35 -21.15 17.51
N THR A 100 -7.11 -22.44 17.29
CA THR A 100 -5.84 -22.94 16.71
C THR A 100 -5.75 -22.58 15.23
N GLU A 101 -6.85 -22.70 14.50
CA GLU A 101 -6.95 -22.33 13.09
C GLU A 101 -6.70 -20.83 12.91
N MET A 102 -7.42 -19.98 13.66
CA MET A 102 -7.22 -18.53 13.62
C MET A 102 -5.78 -18.13 13.97
N LEU A 103 -5.18 -18.76 14.98
CA LEU A 103 -3.79 -18.53 15.35
C LEU A 103 -2.82 -18.88 14.21
N GLY A 104 -3.06 -20.00 13.51
CA GLY A 104 -2.25 -20.39 12.35
C GLY A 104 -2.25 -19.34 11.24
N ILE A 105 -3.41 -18.79 10.91
CA ILE A 105 -3.54 -17.73 9.88
C ILE A 105 -2.84 -16.45 10.35
N ILE A 106 -3.01 -16.06 11.62
CA ILE A 106 -2.35 -14.89 12.21
C ILE A 106 -0.82 -15.04 12.15
N ASP A 107 -0.29 -16.21 12.49
CA ASP A 107 1.15 -16.48 12.43
C ASP A 107 1.69 -16.36 11.00
N GLN A 108 0.95 -16.85 10.01
CA GLN A 108 1.30 -16.66 8.60
C GLN A 108 1.30 -15.19 8.20
N ILE A 109 0.30 -14.41 8.63
CA ILE A 109 0.26 -12.96 8.38
C ILE A 109 1.50 -12.27 8.99
N VAL A 110 1.88 -12.61 10.22
CA VAL A 110 3.09 -12.07 10.87
C VAL A 110 4.36 -12.48 10.11
N LEU A 111 4.43 -13.73 9.64
CA LEU A 111 5.55 -14.21 8.83
C LEU A 111 5.67 -13.43 7.52
N THR A 112 4.56 -13.13 6.84
CA THR A 112 4.62 -12.31 5.61
C THR A 112 5.20 -10.92 5.86
N ARG A 113 4.93 -10.29 7.00
CA ARG A 113 5.54 -8.98 7.34
C ARG A 113 7.06 -9.10 7.53
N THR A 114 7.51 -10.21 8.09
CA THR A 114 8.94 -10.50 8.24
C THR A 114 9.59 -10.66 6.86
N ASN A 115 8.95 -11.42 5.97
CA ASN A 115 9.42 -11.61 4.59
C ASN A 115 9.46 -10.29 3.81
N GLU A 116 8.49 -9.40 4.03
CA GLU A 116 8.49 -8.07 3.40
C GLU A 116 9.73 -7.26 3.82
N CYS A 117 10.05 -7.25 5.12
CA CYS A 117 11.24 -6.59 5.62
C CYS A 117 12.52 -7.21 5.03
N GLN A 118 12.57 -8.53 4.91
CA GLN A 118 13.70 -9.24 4.33
C GLN A 118 13.91 -8.87 2.84
N ILE A 119 12.85 -8.85 2.03
CA ILE A 119 12.92 -8.41 0.62
C ILE A 119 13.49 -7.00 0.52
N GLN A 120 13.06 -6.08 1.39
CA GLN A 120 13.58 -4.71 1.41
C GLN A 120 15.06 -4.66 1.78
N GLN A 121 15.49 -5.41 2.80
CA GLN A 121 16.90 -5.46 3.22
C GLN A 121 17.79 -6.01 2.11
N GLU A 122 17.39 -7.10 1.48
CA GLU A 122 18.09 -7.70 0.34
C GLU A 122 18.19 -6.71 -0.83
N PHE A 123 17.08 -6.03 -1.16
CA PHE A 123 17.08 -5.02 -2.20
C PHE A 123 18.09 -3.89 -1.94
N TYR A 124 18.10 -3.31 -0.73
CA TYR A 124 19.07 -2.26 -0.39
C TYR A 124 20.51 -2.78 -0.30
N SER A 125 20.70 -4.04 0.06
CA SER A 125 22.02 -4.68 0.02
C SER A 125 22.55 -4.78 -1.41
N GLU A 126 21.73 -5.24 -2.35
CA GLU A 126 22.11 -5.31 -3.77
C GLU A 126 22.25 -3.92 -4.40
N LEU A 127 21.40 -2.97 -4.00
CA LEU A 127 21.46 -1.60 -4.48
C LEU A 127 22.82 -0.95 -4.18
N ARG A 128 23.44 -1.28 -3.03
CA ARG A 128 24.78 -0.81 -2.66
C ARG A 128 25.88 -1.26 -3.60
N ASN A 129 25.70 -2.39 -4.29
CA ASN A 129 26.66 -2.92 -5.25
C ASN A 129 26.56 -2.21 -6.62
N ILE A 130 25.46 -1.48 -6.86
CA ILE A 130 25.15 -0.84 -8.15
C ILE A 130 25.31 0.69 -8.07
N LEU A 131 24.84 1.29 -6.97
CA LEU A 131 24.77 2.75 -6.81
C LEU A 131 25.81 3.25 -5.82
N SER A 132 26.38 4.43 -6.10
CA SER A 132 27.19 5.15 -5.11
C SER A 132 26.34 5.52 -3.88
N THR A 133 26.97 5.75 -2.73
CA THR A 133 26.26 6.17 -1.51
C THR A 133 25.41 7.44 -1.73
N ARG A 134 25.89 8.36 -2.57
CA ARG A 134 25.14 9.57 -2.94
C ARG A 134 23.87 9.23 -3.73
N GLN A 135 23.99 8.40 -4.76
CA GLN A 135 22.86 7.93 -5.56
C GLN A 135 21.87 7.09 -4.74
N GLN A 136 22.33 6.34 -3.74
CA GLN A 136 21.45 5.61 -2.82
C GLN A 136 20.59 6.56 -1.97
N ALA A 137 21.18 7.64 -1.46
CA ALA A 137 20.41 8.65 -0.74
C ALA A 137 19.37 9.33 -1.65
N GLU A 138 19.76 9.64 -2.89
CA GLU A 138 18.87 10.20 -3.90
C GLU A 138 17.77 9.23 -4.31
N TYR A 139 18.07 7.94 -4.43
CA TYR A 139 17.08 6.89 -4.65
C TYR A 139 15.99 6.90 -3.56
N ILE A 140 16.39 6.92 -2.28
CA ILE A 140 15.45 6.92 -1.16
C ILE A 140 14.53 8.15 -1.21
N LEU A 141 15.11 9.33 -1.44
CA LEU A 141 14.35 10.57 -1.56
C LEU A 141 13.42 10.55 -2.79
N PHE A 142 13.90 10.02 -3.91
CA PHE A 142 13.12 9.84 -5.12
C PHE A 142 11.91 8.93 -4.87
N GLU A 143 12.08 7.76 -4.25
CA GLU A 143 10.99 6.82 -3.96
C GLU A 143 9.89 7.45 -3.11
N ILE A 144 10.27 8.20 -2.07
CA ILE A 144 9.32 8.90 -1.19
C ILE A 144 8.51 9.93 -2.00
N ASN A 145 9.19 10.76 -2.78
CA ASN A 145 8.56 11.81 -3.57
C ASN A 145 7.69 11.22 -4.70
N PHE A 146 8.16 10.15 -5.33
CA PHE A 146 7.45 9.47 -6.40
C PHE A 146 6.17 8.82 -5.92
N ARG A 147 6.23 8.05 -4.84
CA ARG A 147 5.03 7.47 -4.24
C ARG A 147 4.02 8.54 -3.84
N LYS A 148 4.47 9.64 -3.23
CA LYS A 148 3.59 10.74 -2.83
C LYS A 148 2.85 11.34 -4.03
N LYS A 149 3.60 11.72 -5.08
CA LYS A 149 3.01 12.27 -6.31
C LYS A 149 2.05 11.30 -6.98
N MET A 150 2.42 10.01 -7.06
CA MET A 150 1.53 9.00 -7.64
C MET A 150 0.23 8.84 -6.85
N MET A 151 0.28 8.87 -5.52
CA MET A 151 -0.93 8.83 -4.69
C MET A 151 -1.80 10.07 -4.89
N GLU A 152 -1.20 11.27 -5.02
CA GLU A 152 -1.94 12.50 -5.33
C GLU A 152 -2.64 12.41 -6.68
N LEU A 153 -1.95 11.88 -7.70
CA LEU A 153 -2.53 11.68 -9.02
C LEU A 153 -3.71 10.70 -8.98
N ILE A 154 -3.54 9.52 -8.38
CA ILE A 154 -4.63 8.53 -8.29
C ILE A 154 -5.86 9.13 -7.59
N ARG A 155 -5.66 9.90 -6.52
CA ARG A 155 -6.75 10.60 -5.81
C ARG A 155 -7.45 11.65 -6.68
N GLU A 156 -6.70 12.44 -7.42
CA GLU A 156 -7.24 13.46 -8.33
C GLU A 156 -8.02 12.82 -9.49
N PHE A 157 -7.55 11.70 -10.04
CA PHE A 157 -8.28 10.92 -11.06
C PHE A 157 -9.62 10.42 -10.52
N HIS A 158 -9.67 9.90 -9.29
CA HIS A 158 -10.90 9.37 -8.68
C HIS A 158 -11.92 10.47 -8.34
N ARG A 159 -11.50 11.72 -8.13
CA ARG A 159 -12.39 12.86 -7.83
C ARG A 159 -13.13 13.44 -9.05
N GLY A 160 -13.06 12.80 -10.22
CA GLY A 160 -13.86 13.17 -11.40
C GLY A 160 -13.34 14.38 -12.19
N ASN A 161 -12.14 14.89 -11.88
CA ASN A 161 -11.54 16.03 -12.56
C ASN A 161 -10.79 15.62 -13.85
N GLN A 162 -11.42 14.82 -14.70
CA GLN A 162 -10.86 14.36 -15.98
C GLN A 162 -10.47 15.54 -16.91
N LYS A 163 -11.12 16.71 -16.75
CA LYS A 163 -10.85 17.94 -17.51
C LYS A 163 -9.62 18.73 -17.04
N LEU A 164 -9.17 18.59 -15.78
CA LEU A 164 -7.97 19.27 -15.27
C LEU A 164 -6.67 18.56 -15.66
N TYR A 165 -6.72 17.23 -15.84
CA TYR A 165 -5.59 16.42 -16.28
C TYR A 165 -5.12 16.71 -17.70
N ARG A 166 -6.04 17.15 -18.55
CA ARG A 166 -5.72 17.46 -19.94
C ARG A 166 -4.95 18.78 -20.08
N HIS A 167 -4.90 19.59 -19.02
CA HIS A 167 -4.30 20.93 -19.05
C HIS A 167 -3.14 21.15 -18.07
N LYS A 168 -3.02 20.34 -17.00
CA LYS A 168 -1.76 20.24 -16.24
C LYS A 168 -0.79 19.38 -17.03
N GLN A 169 0.20 20.04 -17.64
CA GLN A 169 1.43 19.39 -18.10
C GLN A 169 1.96 18.46 -17.01
N ASN A 170 2.54 17.35 -17.46
CA ASN A 170 3.32 16.36 -16.72
C ASN A 170 3.42 16.61 -15.20
N PRO A 171 2.99 15.71 -14.30
CA PRO A 171 3.12 15.83 -12.83
C PRO A 171 4.56 16.04 -12.28
N TRP A 172 5.50 16.13 -13.20
CA TRP A 172 6.93 16.14 -13.05
C TRP A 172 7.60 17.34 -13.73
N ASP A 173 6.84 18.20 -14.42
CA ASP A 173 7.24 19.55 -14.85
C ASP A 173 6.86 20.57 -13.77
#